data_AF-A0AAW9KPF9-F1
#
_entry.id   AF-A0AAW9KPF9-F1
#
_cell.length_a   1.000
_cell.length_b   1.000
_cell.length_c   1.000
_cell.angle_alpha   90.00
_cell.angle_beta   90.00
_cell.angle_gamma   90.00
#
_symmetry.space_group_name_H-M   'P 1'
#
loop_
_entity.id
_entity.type
_entity.pdbx_description
1 polymer ?
#
loop_
_entity_poly.entity_id
_entity_poly.type
_entity_poly.pdbx_seq_one_letter_code
_entity_poly.pdbx_strand_id
1 'polypeptide(L)'
;GICITLLMLLGTPLITTALLKSEYSLLDKNLVIKISTCIYLCAVPYVIALFNLKKICKLVAKNNAFSLNIVNSLKIISFCSFSEIIIFIMSTTYLKYSTDFFRNALLLGPIFIVIFIGTTIGFLFLVLSQL
;
A
#
# COMPACT_ATOMS: atom_id res chain seq x y z
N GLY A 1 -6.76 -4.63 -13.00
CA GLY A 1 -6.35 -3.81 -11.84
C GLY A 1 -7.00 -4.32 -10.57
N ILE A 2 -8.12 -3.71 -10.14
CA ILE A 2 -8.75 -3.93 -8.82
C ILE A 2 -8.99 -5.41 -8.48
N CYS A 3 -9.60 -6.19 -9.38
CA CYS A 3 -9.89 -7.61 -9.10
C CYS A 3 -8.61 -8.42 -8.88
N ILE A 4 -7.55 -8.12 -9.65
CA ILE A 4 -6.25 -8.79 -9.53
C ILE A 4 -5.61 -8.43 -8.18
N THR A 5 -5.62 -7.15 -7.80
CA THR A 5 -5.09 -6.71 -6.50
C THR A 5 -5.82 -7.35 -5.32
N LEU A 6 -7.16 -7.48 -5.38
CA LEU A 6 -7.92 -8.15 -4.32
C LEU A 6 -7.61 -9.64 -4.24
N LEU A 7 -7.50 -10.31 -5.39
CA LEU A 7 -7.17 -11.74 -5.46
C LEU A 7 -5.76 -12.01 -4.94
N MET A 8 -4.80 -11.14 -5.26
CA MET A 8 -3.43 -11.20 -4.74
C MET A 8 -3.39 -10.94 -3.23
N LEU A 9 -4.21 -10.01 -2.74
CA LEU A 9 -4.33 -9.70 -1.31
C LEU A 9 -4.91 -10.87 -0.50
N LEU A 10 -5.86 -11.61 -1.06
CA LEU A 10 -6.37 -12.86 -0.48
C LEU A 10 -5.31 -13.97 -0.49
N GLY A 11 -4.45 -14.00 -1.51
CA GLY A 11 -3.34 -14.96 -1.63
C GLY A 11 -2.15 -14.68 -0.69
N THR A 12 -2.04 -13.49 -0.12
CA THR A 12 -0.92 -13.06 0.75
C THR A 12 -0.51 -14.07 1.82
N PRO A 13 -1.41 -14.64 2.65
CA PRO A 13 -1.03 -15.62 3.66
C PRO A 13 -0.47 -16.91 3.05
N LEU A 14 -0.99 -17.37 1.91
CA LEU A 14 -0.43 -18.53 1.21
C LEU A 14 0.96 -18.23 0.65
N ILE A 15 1.12 -17.08 -0.02
CA ILE A 15 2.38 -16.66 -0.64
C ILE A 15 3.47 -16.50 0.43
N THR A 16 3.15 -15.81 1.54
CA THR A 16 4.09 -15.61 2.65
C THR A 16 4.48 -16.93 3.31
N THR A 17 3.52 -17.84 3.54
CA THR A 17 3.81 -19.17 4.10
C THR A 17 4.70 -19.99 3.18
N ALA A 18 4.44 -19.97 1.87
CA ALA A 18 5.23 -20.71 0.88
C ALA A 18 6.66 -20.17 0.77
N LEU A 19 6.84 -18.84 0.77
CA LEU A 19 8.16 -18.21 0.74
C LEU A 19 8.98 -18.53 2.00
N LEU A 20 8.38 -18.40 3.19
CA LEU A 20 9.07 -18.68 4.44
C LEU A 20 9.47 -20.16 4.57
N LYS A 21 8.61 -21.06 4.08
CA LYS A 21 8.89 -22.50 4.08
C LYS A 21 9.99 -22.87 3.07
N SER A 22 9.97 -22.30 1.87
CA SER A 22 10.91 -22.69 0.79
C SER A 22 12.29 -22.08 0.97
N GLU A 23 12.37 -20.76 1.19
CA GLU A 23 13.63 -20.03 1.18
C GLU A 23 14.34 -20.06 2.54
N TYR A 24 13.55 -20.08 3.63
CA TYR A 24 14.09 -19.88 4.98
C TYR A 24 13.90 -21.10 5.89
N SER A 25 13.25 -22.17 5.42
CA SER A 25 12.90 -23.36 6.21
C SER A 25 12.16 -23.07 7.53
N LEU A 26 11.58 -21.87 7.65
CA LEU A 26 10.93 -21.37 8.85
C LEU A 26 9.42 -21.51 8.71
N LEU A 27 8.80 -22.30 9.58
CA LEU A 27 7.35 -22.52 9.63
C LEU A 27 6.78 -22.01 10.96
N ASP A 28 7.08 -20.75 11.28
CA ASP A 28 6.51 -20.07 12.44
C ASP A 28 5.20 -19.38 12.04
N LYS A 29 4.08 -19.96 12.51
CA LYS A 29 2.74 -19.42 12.28
C LYS A 29 2.58 -18.00 12.81
N ASN A 30 3.21 -17.66 13.94
CA ASN A 30 3.11 -16.32 14.51
C ASN A 30 3.80 -15.29 13.61
N LEU A 31 4.92 -15.66 13.00
CA LEU A 31 5.64 -14.81 12.07
C LEU A 31 4.81 -14.56 10.79
N VAL A 32 4.20 -15.60 10.21
CA VAL A 32 3.30 -15.48 9.05
C VAL A 32 2.13 -14.54 9.34
N ILE A 33 1.49 -14.68 10.51
CA ILE A 33 0.36 -13.85 10.93
C ILE A 33 0.80 -12.39 11.07
N LYS A 34 1.92 -12.11 11.73
CA LYS A 34 2.45 -10.76 11.89
C LYS A 34 2.72 -10.08 10.55
N ILE A 35 3.45 -10.75 9.64
CA ILE A 35 3.74 -10.21 8.31
C ILE A 35 2.44 -9.95 7.52
N SER A 36 1.55 -10.94 7.47
CA SER A 36 0.30 -10.82 6.72
C SER A 36 -0.54 -9.65 7.24
N THR A 37 -0.61 -9.47 8.56
CA THR A 37 -1.33 -8.35 9.20
C THR A 37 -0.76 -7.00 8.78
N CYS A 38 0.57 -6.86 8.77
CA CYS A 38 1.24 -5.64 8.28
C CYS A 38 0.93 -5.36 6.81
N ILE A 39 0.93 -6.40 5.95
CA ILE A 39 0.59 -6.25 4.53
C ILE A 39 -0.86 -5.79 4.36
N TYR A 40 -1.80 -6.39 5.08
CA TYR A 40 -3.20 -5.98 5.03
C TYR A 40 -3.40 -4.53 5.48
N LEU A 41 -2.72 -4.10 6.55
CA LEU A 41 -2.76 -2.71 7.01
C LEU A 41 -2.25 -1.72 5.95
N CYS A 42 -1.14 -2.05 5.29
CA CYS A 42 -0.60 -1.21 4.21
C CYS A 42 -1.52 -1.19 2.98
N ALA A 43 -2.24 -2.29 2.71
CA ALA A 43 -3.11 -2.39 1.54
C ALA A 43 -4.39 -1.57 1.64
N VAL A 44 -4.87 -1.23 2.86
CA VAL A 44 -6.09 -0.44 3.06
C VAL A 44 -6.07 0.91 2.33
N PRO A 45 -5.10 1.82 2.60
CA PRO A 45 -5.05 3.13 1.91
C PRO A 45 -4.88 2.96 0.39
N TYR A 46 -4.10 1.97 -0.05
CA TYR A 46 -3.89 1.68 -1.46
C TYR A 46 -5.19 1.28 -2.18
N VAL A 47 -5.98 0.36 -1.59
CA VAL A 47 -7.26 -0.09 -2.17
C VAL A 47 -8.27 1.06 -2.23
N ILE A 48 -8.33 1.90 -1.19
CA ILE A 48 -9.19 3.10 -1.18
C ILE A 48 -8.81 4.05 -2.31
N ALA A 49 -7.50 4.31 -2.49
CA ALA A 49 -6.99 5.14 -3.58
C ALA A 49 -7.39 4.56 -4.95
N LEU A 50 -7.29 3.23 -5.12
CA LEU A 50 -7.60 2.56 -6.39
C LEU A 50 -9.09 2.66 -6.77
N PHE A 51 -10.00 2.59 -5.81
CA PHE A 51 -11.43 2.82 -6.08
C PHE A 51 -11.72 4.28 -6.47
N ASN A 52 -11.06 5.25 -5.82
CA ASN A 52 -11.21 6.65 -6.18
C ASN A 52 -10.61 6.95 -7.55
N LEU A 53 -9.50 6.32 -7.91
CA LEU A 53 -8.92 6.43 -9.25
C LEU A 53 -9.90 5.92 -10.33
N LYS A 54 -10.56 4.77 -10.09
CA LYS A 54 -11.60 4.26 -11.00
C LYS A 54 -12.76 5.24 -11.17
N LYS A 55 -13.19 5.91 -10.10
CA LYS A 55 -14.23 6.95 -10.17
C LYS A 55 -13.80 8.11 -11.07
N ILE A 56 -12.56 8.60 -10.90
CA ILE A 56 -12.01 9.68 -11.72
C ILE A 56 -11.96 9.25 -13.19
N CYS A 57 -11.41 8.08 -13.51
CA CYS A 57 -11.34 7.59 -14.90
C CYS A 57 -12.73 7.51 -15.56
N LYS A 58 -13.76 7.09 -14.81
CA LYS A 58 -15.14 7.02 -15.31
C LYS A 58 -15.74 8.41 -15.57
N LEU A 59 -15.39 9.42 -14.78
CA LEU A 59 -15.87 10.80 -14.97
C LEU A 59 -15.15 11.50 -16.12
N VAL A 60 -13.84 11.28 -16.28
CA VAL A 60 -13.05 11.78 -17.42
C VAL A 60 -13.57 11.19 -18.72
N ALA A 61 -13.86 9.89 -18.77
CA ALA A 61 -14.46 9.23 -19.95
C ALA A 61 -15.85 9.77 -20.32
N LYS A 62 -16.53 10.45 -19.40
CA LYS A 62 -17.84 11.09 -19.61
C LYS A 62 -17.75 12.59 -19.95
N ASN A 63 -16.56 13.10 -20.29
CA ASN A 63 -16.26 14.51 -20.56
C ASN A 63 -16.54 15.48 -19.38
N ASN A 64 -16.74 14.98 -18.17
CA ASN A 64 -16.91 15.81 -16.96
C ASN A 64 -15.60 15.91 -16.18
N ALA A 65 -14.52 16.34 -16.87
CA ALA A 65 -13.16 16.33 -16.35
C ALA A 65 -12.90 17.33 -15.20
N PHE A 66 -13.71 18.38 -15.09
CA PHE A 66 -13.55 19.45 -14.09
C PHE A 66 -14.75 19.55 -13.14
N SER A 67 -15.13 18.41 -12.56
CA SER A 67 -16.17 18.38 -11.52
C SER A 67 -15.56 18.42 -10.12
N LEU A 68 -16.25 19.07 -9.18
CA LEU A 68 -15.86 19.13 -7.77
C LEU A 68 -15.64 17.73 -7.16
N ASN A 69 -16.35 16.72 -7.69
CA ASN A 69 -16.18 15.32 -7.31
C ASN A 69 -14.81 14.74 -7.67
N ILE A 70 -14.21 15.14 -8.79
CA ILE A 70 -12.86 14.72 -9.17
C ILE A 70 -11.85 15.33 -8.21
N VAL A 71 -11.96 16.64 -7.94
CA VAL A 71 -11.09 17.35 -6.98
C VAL A 71 -11.10 16.67 -5.61
N ASN A 72 -12.28 16.34 -5.08
CA ASN A 72 -12.38 15.62 -3.80
C ASN A 72 -11.76 14.22 -3.88
N SER A 73 -11.97 13.49 -4.99
CA SER A 73 -11.37 12.17 -5.17
C SER A 73 -9.84 12.24 -5.24
N LEU A 74 -9.28 13.26 -5.89
CA LEU A 74 -7.83 13.51 -5.97
C LEU A 74 -7.23 13.83 -4.60
N LYS A 75 -7.89 14.67 -3.79
CA LYS A 75 -7.47 14.94 -2.40
C LYS A 75 -7.44 13.67 -1.55
N ILE A 76 -8.46 12.81 -1.69
CA ILE A 76 -8.50 11.52 -0.98
C ILE A 76 -7.34 10.63 -1.41
N ILE A 77 -7.04 10.54 -2.71
CA ILE A 77 -5.90 9.74 -3.21
C ILE A 77 -4.58 10.28 -2.66
N SER A 78 -4.39 11.60 -2.66
CA SER A 78 -3.21 12.24 -2.08
C SER A 78 -3.05 11.89 -0.59
N PHE A 79 -4.12 12.02 0.19
CA PHE A 79 -4.12 11.65 1.62
C PHE A 79 -3.83 10.15 1.83
N CYS A 80 -4.41 9.28 1.00
CA CYS A 80 -4.13 7.84 1.05
C CYS A 80 -2.65 7.54 0.78
N SER A 81 -2.04 8.22 -0.20
CA SER A 81 -0.63 8.06 -0.54
C SER A 81 0.30 8.45 0.62
N PHE A 82 0.03 9.57 1.30
CA PHE A 82 0.80 9.95 2.49
C PHE A 82 0.56 9.01 3.68
N SER A 83 -0.69 8.57 3.87
CA SER A 83 -1.04 7.61 4.92
C SER A 83 -0.34 6.26 4.72
N GLU A 84 -0.22 5.79 3.47
CA GLU A 84 0.48 4.55 3.13
C GLU A 84 1.95 4.60 3.55
N ILE A 85 2.65 5.72 3.33
CA ILE A 85 4.04 5.91 3.77
C ILE A 85 4.16 5.72 5.29
N ILE A 86 3.30 6.38 6.05
CA ILE A 86 3.33 6.34 7.53
C ILE A 86 3.05 4.91 8.00
N ILE A 87 2.01 4.27 7.47
CA ILE A 87 1.65 2.89 7.84
C ILE A 87 2.77 1.92 7.47
N PHE A 88 3.44 2.10 6.33
CA PHE A 88 4.56 1.27 5.92
C PHE A 88 5.78 1.41 6.84
N ILE A 89 6.14 2.63 7.22
CA ILE A 89 7.25 2.89 8.16
C ILE A 89 6.93 2.27 9.54
N MET A 90 5.69 2.44 10.02
CA MET A 90 5.26 1.86 11.29
C MET A 90 5.27 0.33 11.25
N SER A 91 4.81 -0.27 10.14
CA SER A 91 4.76 -1.72 9.96
C SER A 91 6.15 -2.35 9.87
N THR A 92 7.06 -1.73 9.11
CA THR A 92 8.46 -2.19 9.00
C THR A 92 9.21 -2.07 10.32
N THR A 93 9.00 -0.96 11.04
CA THR A 93 9.57 -0.76 12.37
C THR A 93 9.02 -1.76 13.38
N TYR A 94 7.71 -2.01 13.38
CA TYR A 94 7.07 -3.01 14.23
C TYR A 94 7.64 -4.42 13.98
N LEU A 95 7.77 -4.84 12.73
CA LEU A 95 8.35 -6.14 12.38
C LEU A 95 9.79 -6.26 12.89
N LYS A 96 10.61 -5.21 12.73
CA LYS A 96 12.00 -5.20 13.20
C LYS A 96 12.13 -5.41 14.72
N TYR A 97 11.21 -4.85 15.51
CA TYR A 97 11.21 -5.03 16.98
C TYR A 97 10.52 -6.32 17.43
N SER A 98 9.48 -6.77 16.73
CA SER A 98 8.63 -7.89 17.15
C SER A 98 9.14 -9.27 16.73
N THR A 99 10.10 -9.33 15.81
CA THR A 99 10.61 -10.58 15.24
C THR A 99 12.12 -10.55 15.06
N ASP A 100 12.81 -11.55 15.61
CA ASP A 100 14.27 -11.64 15.54
C ASP A 100 14.78 -11.77 14.09
N PHE A 101 14.00 -12.39 13.21
CA PHE A 101 14.31 -12.54 11.79
C PHE A 101 14.54 -11.20 11.08
N PHE A 102 13.71 -10.19 11.36
CA PHE A 102 13.81 -8.88 10.72
C PHE A 102 14.73 -7.91 11.46
N ARG A 103 15.23 -8.26 12.65
CA ARG A 103 16.03 -7.38 13.51
C ARG A 103 17.28 -6.84 12.80
N ASN A 104 17.95 -7.71 12.04
CA ASN A 104 19.17 -7.37 11.29
C ASN A 104 18.91 -7.18 9.79
N ALA A 105 17.66 -7.26 9.34
CA ALA A 105 17.33 -7.10 7.93
C ALA A 105 17.52 -5.65 7.48
N LEU A 106 18.21 -5.47 6.35
CA LEU A 106 18.46 -4.15 5.76
C LEU A 106 17.24 -3.70 4.93
N LEU A 107 16.22 -3.18 5.61
CA LEU A 107 14.97 -2.71 5.00
C LEU A 107 15.03 -1.26 4.48
N LEU A 108 16.20 -0.62 4.50
CA LEU A 108 16.39 0.77 4.04
C LEU A 108 15.99 0.97 2.56
N GLY A 109 16.32 0.01 1.69
CA GLY A 109 15.98 0.08 0.25
C GLY A 109 14.47 0.16 0.00
N PRO A 110 13.68 -0.82 0.46
CA PRO A 110 12.22 -0.80 0.32
C PRO A 110 11.57 0.46 0.92
N ILE A 111 12.05 0.91 2.09
CA ILE A 111 11.53 2.13 2.74
C ILE A 111 11.76 3.36 1.86
N PHE A 112 12.96 3.52 1.29
CA PHE A 112 13.27 4.65 0.43
C PHE A 112 12.39 4.67 -0.84
N ILE A 113 12.19 3.50 -1.45
CA ILE A 113 11.35 3.36 -2.65
C ILE A 113 9.90 3.76 -2.35
N VAL A 114 9.33 3.27 -1.24
CA VAL A 114 7.94 3.58 -0.86
C VAL A 114 7.77 5.06 -0.53
N ILE A 115 8.74 5.67 0.17
CA ILE A 115 8.70 7.12 0.45
C ILE A 115 8.74 7.91 -0.85
N PHE A 116 9.66 7.60 -1.76
CA PHE A 116 9.80 8.32 -3.03
C PHE A 116 8.53 8.22 -3.89
N ILE A 117 8.00 7.01 -4.08
CA ILE A 117 6.78 6.79 -4.87
C ILE A 117 5.57 7.43 -4.19
N GLY A 118 5.40 7.22 -2.88
CA GLY A 118 4.27 7.76 -2.13
C GLY A 118 4.25 9.28 -2.10
N THR A 119 5.42 9.93 -1.96
CA THR A 119 5.52 11.39 -1.96
C THR A 119 5.26 11.96 -3.35
N THR A 120 5.86 11.41 -4.40
CA THR A 120 5.65 11.88 -5.78
C THR A 120 4.18 11.80 -6.19
N ILE A 121 3.53 10.66 -5.92
CA ILE A 121 2.09 10.47 -6.17
C ILE A 121 1.25 11.41 -5.29
N GLY A 122 1.57 11.50 -4.01
CA GLY A 122 0.87 12.34 -3.04
C GLY A 122 0.87 13.81 -3.46
N PHE A 123 2.04 14.35 -3.83
CA PHE A 123 2.19 15.72 -4.31
C PHE A 123 1.51 15.94 -5.66
N LEU A 124 1.68 15.03 -6.62
CA LEU A 124 1.06 15.15 -7.95
C LEU A 124 -0.45 15.31 -7.84
N PHE A 125 -1.13 14.45 -7.08
CA PHE A 125 -2.58 14.53 -6.93
C PHE A 125 -3.03 15.68 -6.04
N LEU A 126 -2.21 16.13 -5.10
CA LEU A 126 -2.49 17.33 -4.30
C LEU A 126 -2.52 18.57 -5.19
N VAL A 127 -1.49 18.77 -6.03
CA VAL A 127 -1.41 19.88 -6.99
C VAL A 127 -2.56 19.79 -7.99
N LEU A 128 -2.84 18.60 -8.54
CA LEU A 128 -3.94 18.41 -9.48
C LEU A 128 -5.32 18.72 -8.88
N SER A 129 -5.47 18.61 -7.56
CA SER A 129 -6.71 18.95 -6.87
C SER A 129 -6.91 20.45 -6.59
N GLN A 130 -5.90 21.27 -6.87
CA GLN A 130 -5.94 22.73 -6.71
C GLN A 130 -6.11 23.47 -8.04
N LEU A 131 -6.01 22.75 -9.16
CA LEU A 131 -6.30 23.19 -10.53
C LEU A 131 -7.80 23.10 -10.82
#